data_AF-A0A7S0NF13-F1
#
_entry.id   AF-A0A7S0NF13-F1
#
_cell.length_a   1.000
_cell.length_b   1.000
_cell.length_c   1.000
_cell.angle_alpha   90.00
_cell.angle_beta   90.00
_cell.angle_gamma   90.00
#
_symmetry.space_group_name_H-M   'P 1'
#
loop_
_entity.id
_entity.type
_entity.pdbx_description
1 polymer ?
#
loop_
_entity_poly.entity_id
_entity_poly.type
_entity_poly.pdbx_seq_one_letter_code
_entity_poly.pdbx_strand_id
1 'polypeptide(L)'
;MRSRQIAERLGVEEAHMLEFQQFNALWDKRMAEFEQKSADLEEAMKERHGTELMEYIRNAQSEPLRKPKFSKELLNLRRIQQTLAKQKEYAEAHKIKLKADNLEAFELEKMRNQHQMRLSNVVEKFKAKQTSELQALRKRVQTGREEQKKQRQLDLERLLQRYQNVKSELESQQNIERIRAEKFMSYHLNSKTTSLSPTANRQNSSGSIGR
;
A
#
# COMPACT_ATOMS: atom_id res chain seq x y z
N MET A 1 -28.73 37.09 23.88
CA MET A 1 -28.78 36.49 22.53
C MET A 1 -27.39 36.24 21.96
N ARG A 2 -26.55 37.28 21.78
CA ARG A 2 -25.18 37.15 21.23
C ARG A 2 -24.28 36.14 21.95
N SER A 3 -24.26 36.13 23.28
CA SER A 3 -23.45 35.17 24.08
C SER A 3 -23.87 33.71 23.87
N ARG A 4 -25.17 33.43 23.73
CA ARG A 4 -25.69 32.08 23.42
C ARG A 4 -25.26 31.60 22.04
N GLN A 5 -25.38 32.46 21.02
CA GLN A 5 -24.98 32.13 19.65
C GLN A 5 -23.47 31.87 19.51
N ILE A 6 -22.65 32.56 20.31
CA ILE A 6 -21.21 32.30 20.40
C ILE A 6 -20.94 30.93 21.05
N ALA A 7 -21.62 30.61 22.16
CA ALA A 7 -21.46 29.31 22.81
C ALA A 7 -21.88 28.14 21.90
N GLU A 8 -22.97 28.28 21.14
CA GLU A 8 -23.42 27.27 20.17
C GLU A 8 -22.39 27.05 19.06
N ARG A 9 -21.76 28.12 18.53
CA ARG A 9 -20.69 28.01 17.53
C ARG A 9 -19.45 27.32 18.10
N LEU A 10 -19.02 27.72 19.29
CA LEU A 10 -17.88 27.10 19.97
C LEU A 10 -18.13 25.62 20.23
N GLY A 11 -19.35 25.22 20.63
CA GLY A 11 -19.70 23.82 20.81
C GLY A 11 -19.65 23.00 19.52
N VAL A 12 -20.10 23.56 18.39
CA VAL A 12 -19.99 22.90 17.07
C VAL A 12 -18.53 22.77 16.64
N GLU A 13 -17.71 23.79 16.87
CA GLU A 13 -16.27 23.75 16.58
C GLU A 13 -15.56 22.71 17.46
N GLU A 14 -15.84 22.68 18.76
CA GLU A 14 -15.26 21.71 19.70
C GLU A 14 -15.65 20.27 19.33
N ALA A 15 -16.92 20.01 19.02
CA ALA A 15 -17.38 18.71 18.57
C ALA A 15 -16.68 18.27 17.27
N HIS A 16 -16.56 19.17 16.28
CA HIS A 16 -15.83 18.87 15.04
C HIS A 16 -14.35 18.62 15.28
N MET A 17 -13.70 19.38 16.17
CA MET A 17 -12.30 19.17 16.52
C MET A 17 -12.08 17.79 17.15
N LEU A 18 -12.99 17.33 18.02
CA LEU A 18 -12.95 15.99 18.58
C LEU A 18 -13.16 14.91 17.52
N GLU A 19 -14.15 15.06 16.64
CA GLU A 19 -14.38 14.13 15.51
C GLU A 19 -13.16 14.06 14.60
N PHE A 20 -12.53 15.19 14.30
CA PHE A 20 -11.32 15.27 13.48
C PHE A 20 -10.12 14.57 14.14
N GLN A 21 -9.94 14.73 15.46
CA GLN A 21 -8.91 14.01 16.21
C GLN A 21 -9.15 12.50 16.19
N GLN A 22 -10.39 12.06 16.43
CA GLN A 22 -10.77 10.64 16.39
C GLN A 22 -10.59 10.05 15.00
N PHE A 23 -10.96 10.80 13.95
CA PHE A 23 -10.75 10.41 12.57
C PHE A 23 -9.27 10.16 12.28
N ASN A 24 -8.39 11.09 12.66
CA ASN A 24 -6.96 10.91 12.45
C ASN A 24 -6.41 9.72 13.24
N ALA A 25 -6.75 9.60 14.53
CA ALA A 25 -6.29 8.48 15.35
C ALA A 25 -6.72 7.11 14.78
N LEU A 26 -7.95 7.00 14.30
CA LEU A 26 -8.47 5.78 13.68
C LEU A 26 -7.73 5.45 12.37
N TRP A 27 -7.51 6.45 11.51
CA TRP A 27 -6.80 6.25 10.26
C TRP A 27 -5.32 5.95 10.46
N ASP A 28 -4.67 6.61 11.40
CA ASP A 28 -3.26 6.37 11.73
C ASP A 28 -3.08 4.95 12.28
N LYS A 29 -3.98 4.50 13.17
CA LYS A 29 -4.01 3.11 13.65
C LYS A 29 -4.22 2.12 12.49
N ARG A 30 -5.22 2.35 11.64
CA ARG A 30 -5.53 1.48 10.50
C ARG A 30 -4.35 1.35 9.53
N MET A 31 -3.70 2.47 9.21
CA MET A 31 -2.53 2.51 8.34
C MET A 31 -1.35 1.77 9.00
N ALA A 32 -1.10 2.00 10.29
CA ALA A 32 -0.04 1.32 11.03
C ALA A 32 -0.25 -0.21 11.06
N GLU A 33 -1.47 -0.67 11.32
CA GLU A 33 -1.80 -2.10 11.28
C GLU A 33 -1.59 -2.71 9.89
N PHE A 34 -1.91 -1.96 8.83
CA PHE A 34 -1.68 -2.41 7.47
C PHE A 34 -0.19 -2.51 7.14
N GLU A 35 0.62 -1.53 7.55
CA GLU A 35 2.07 -1.55 7.36
C GLU A 35 2.70 -2.72 8.11
N GLN A 36 2.30 -2.95 9.37
CA GLN A 36 2.79 -4.09 10.15
C GLN A 36 2.46 -5.41 9.47
N LYS A 37 1.19 -5.64 9.11
CA LYS A 37 0.77 -6.87 8.42
C LYS A 37 1.49 -7.06 7.08
N SER A 38 1.75 -5.98 6.36
CA SER A 38 2.47 -6.02 5.09
C SER A 38 3.94 -6.38 5.29
N ALA A 39 4.57 -5.85 6.35
CA ALA A 39 5.94 -6.18 6.72
C ALA A 39 6.06 -7.65 7.14
N ASP A 40 5.17 -8.12 8.03
CA ASP A 40 5.12 -9.51 8.48
C ASP A 40 4.95 -10.49 7.29
N LEU A 41 4.08 -10.13 6.35
CA LEU A 41 3.85 -10.93 5.15
C LEU A 41 5.07 -10.98 4.23
N GLU A 42 5.79 -9.86 4.08
CA GLU A 42 7.03 -9.81 3.29
C GLU A 42 8.14 -10.63 3.96
N GLU A 43 8.27 -10.56 5.28
CA GLU A 43 9.24 -11.32 6.07
C GLU A 43 8.96 -12.81 5.99
N ALA A 44 7.73 -13.25 6.27
CA ALA A 44 7.34 -14.65 6.18
C ALA A 44 7.58 -15.23 4.77
N MET A 45 7.37 -14.43 3.71
CA MET A 45 7.65 -14.84 2.34
C MET A 45 9.16 -15.02 2.10
N LYS A 46 10.01 -14.13 2.63
CA LYS A 46 11.47 -14.25 2.52
C LYS A 46 12.01 -15.46 3.29
N GLU A 47 11.50 -15.70 4.50
CA GLU A 47 11.87 -16.87 5.29
C GLU A 47 11.53 -18.16 4.55
N ARG A 48 10.29 -18.28 4.07
CA ARG A 48 9.85 -19.43 3.26
C ARG A 48 10.69 -19.59 2.00
N HIS A 49 11.00 -18.50 1.30
CA HIS A 49 11.87 -18.56 0.13
C HIS A 49 13.28 -19.06 0.47
N GLY A 50 13.82 -18.66 1.63
CA GLY A 50 15.10 -19.13 2.13
C GLY A 50 15.11 -20.63 2.38
N THR A 51 14.10 -21.16 3.07
CA THR A 51 13.97 -22.59 3.33
C THR A 51 13.80 -23.39 2.05
N GLU A 52 12.90 -22.95 1.17
CA GLU A 52 12.66 -23.59 -0.13
C GLU A 52 13.93 -23.61 -1.01
N LEU A 53 14.71 -22.52 -1.00
CA LEU A 53 15.96 -22.45 -1.76
C LEU A 53 17.00 -23.43 -1.23
N MET A 54 17.14 -23.56 0.10
CA MET A 54 18.06 -24.52 0.71
C MET A 54 17.67 -25.96 0.36
N GLU A 55 16.38 -26.30 0.48
CA GLU A 55 15.87 -27.62 0.10
C GLU A 55 16.06 -27.89 -1.39
N TYR A 56 15.81 -26.88 -2.24
CA TYR A 56 15.98 -26.99 -3.67
C TYR A 56 17.44 -27.27 -4.07
N ILE A 57 18.40 -26.54 -3.47
CA ILE A 57 19.84 -26.77 -3.69
C ILE A 57 20.23 -28.17 -3.22
N ARG A 58 19.77 -28.57 -2.03
CA ARG A 58 20.05 -29.91 -1.47
C ARG A 58 19.55 -31.01 -2.39
N ASN A 59 18.33 -30.89 -2.88
CA ASN A 59 17.73 -31.86 -3.78
C ASN A 59 18.46 -31.90 -5.14
N ALA A 60 18.81 -30.74 -5.69
CA ALA A 60 19.56 -30.65 -6.94
C ALA A 60 20.96 -31.25 -6.84
N GLN A 61 21.65 -31.07 -5.70
CA GLN A 61 22.97 -31.67 -5.44
C GLN A 61 22.90 -33.17 -5.16
N SER A 62 21.79 -33.67 -4.61
CA SER A 62 21.58 -35.09 -4.37
C SER A 62 21.28 -35.89 -5.66
N GLU A 63 20.96 -35.20 -6.76
CA GLU A 63 20.70 -35.82 -8.05
C GLU A 63 22.00 -36.48 -8.56
N PRO A 64 22.05 -37.83 -8.69
CA PRO A 64 23.29 -38.52 -9.01
C PRO A 64 23.81 -38.07 -10.39
N LEU A 65 25.12 -37.83 -10.47
CA LEU A 65 25.81 -37.61 -11.74
C LEU A 65 25.46 -38.77 -12.69
N ARG A 66 24.80 -38.44 -13.80
CA ARG A 66 24.52 -39.43 -14.85
C ARG A 66 25.83 -40.08 -15.29
N LYS A 67 25.82 -41.39 -15.48
CA LYS A 67 27.00 -42.16 -15.91
C LYS A 67 27.68 -41.47 -17.09
N PRO A 68 29.00 -41.18 -17.02
CA PRO A 68 29.73 -40.53 -18.09
C PRO A 68 29.58 -41.32 -19.40
N LYS A 69 29.20 -40.62 -20.47
CA LYS A 69 29.24 -41.15 -21.83
C LYS A 69 30.51 -40.66 -22.49
N PHE A 70 31.55 -41.47 -22.40
CA PHE A 70 32.86 -41.18 -22.99
C PHE A 70 32.79 -41.12 -24.52
N SER A 71 33.69 -40.35 -25.12
CA SER A 71 33.78 -40.24 -26.57
C SER A 71 34.16 -41.57 -27.23
N LYS A 72 33.79 -41.71 -28.51
CA LYS A 72 34.22 -42.87 -29.33
C LYS A 72 35.74 -42.96 -29.42
N GLU A 73 36.43 -41.82 -29.39
CA GLU A 73 37.89 -41.73 -29.45
C GLU A 73 38.54 -42.32 -28.20
N LEU A 74 38.07 -41.94 -27.01
CA LEU A 74 38.55 -42.52 -25.75
C LEU A 74 38.32 -44.04 -25.69
N LEU A 75 37.13 -44.49 -26.09
CA LEU A 75 36.80 -45.92 -26.15
C LEU A 75 37.72 -46.67 -27.14
N ASN A 76 38.09 -46.03 -28.26
CA ASN A 76 39.01 -46.61 -29.23
C ASN A 76 40.43 -46.69 -28.67
N LEU A 77 40.94 -45.62 -28.03
CA LEU A 77 42.24 -45.62 -27.38
C LEU A 77 42.34 -46.71 -26.29
N ARG A 78 41.29 -46.88 -25.49
CA ARG A 78 41.21 -47.96 -24.49
C ARG A 78 41.23 -49.36 -25.12
N ARG A 79 40.56 -49.54 -26.27
CA ARG A 79 40.62 -50.80 -27.02
C ARG A 79 42.01 -51.07 -27.58
N ILE A 80 42.65 -50.07 -28.20
CA ILE A 80 44.01 -50.17 -28.73
C ILE A 80 45.00 -50.51 -27.61
N GLN A 81 44.90 -49.82 -26.46
CA GLN A 81 45.70 -50.11 -25.27
C GLN A 81 45.61 -51.58 -24.86
N GLN A 82 44.38 -52.12 -24.77
CA GLN A 82 44.17 -53.53 -24.40
C GLN A 82 44.73 -54.50 -25.43
N THR A 83 44.59 -54.21 -26.72
CA THR A 83 45.13 -55.05 -27.80
C THR A 83 46.66 -55.11 -27.76
N LEU A 84 47.33 -53.95 -27.65
CA LEU A 84 48.80 -53.87 -27.56
C LEU A 84 49.33 -54.59 -26.32
N ALA A 85 48.63 -54.47 -25.18
CA ALA A 85 48.99 -55.20 -23.96
C ALA A 85 48.88 -56.73 -24.15
N LYS A 86 47.82 -57.22 -24.82
CA LYS A 86 47.67 -58.66 -25.16
C LYS A 86 48.76 -59.15 -26.10
N GLN A 87 49.24 -58.29 -27.00
CA GLN A 87 50.34 -58.57 -27.92
C GLN A 87 51.72 -58.46 -27.24
N LYS A 88 51.78 -58.16 -25.93
CA LYS A 88 53.00 -57.92 -25.14
C LYS A 88 53.82 -56.70 -25.60
N GLU A 89 53.22 -55.80 -26.38
CA GLU A 89 53.81 -54.53 -26.78
C GLU A 89 53.63 -53.48 -25.69
N TYR A 90 54.26 -53.69 -24.53
CA TYR A 90 54.02 -52.87 -23.35
C TYR A 90 54.44 -51.41 -23.50
N ALA A 91 55.50 -51.12 -24.27
CA ALA A 91 55.97 -49.76 -24.51
C ALA A 91 54.94 -48.91 -25.27
N GLU A 92 54.37 -49.46 -26.34
CA GLU A 92 53.32 -48.79 -27.12
C GLU A 92 51.99 -48.74 -26.35
N ALA A 93 51.64 -49.82 -25.64
CA ALA A 93 50.48 -49.82 -24.76
C ALA A 93 50.56 -48.72 -23.69
N HIS A 94 51.74 -48.46 -23.13
CA HIS A 94 51.96 -47.39 -22.16
C HIS A 94 51.78 -45.99 -22.78
N LYS A 95 52.29 -45.76 -24.01
CA LYS A 95 52.07 -44.50 -24.73
C LYS A 95 50.59 -44.24 -25.00
N ILE A 96 49.84 -45.28 -25.43
CA ILE A 96 48.40 -45.17 -25.66
C ILE A 96 47.64 -44.96 -24.34
N LYS A 97 48.05 -45.62 -23.26
CA LYS A 97 47.49 -45.40 -21.91
C LYS A 97 47.59 -43.93 -21.51
N LEU A 98 48.76 -43.30 -21.62
CA LEU A 98 48.95 -41.88 -21.27
C LEU A 98 47.99 -40.98 -22.07
N LYS A 99 47.83 -41.23 -23.37
CA LYS A 99 46.88 -40.48 -24.21
C LYS A 99 45.42 -40.68 -23.76
N ALA A 100 45.04 -41.92 -23.46
CA ALA A 100 43.70 -42.25 -22.99
C ALA A 100 43.41 -41.63 -21.61
N ASP A 101 44.35 -41.71 -20.68
CA ASP A 101 44.22 -41.16 -19.32
C ASP A 101 44.08 -39.63 -19.38
N ASN A 102 44.85 -38.95 -20.23
CA ASN A 102 44.73 -37.50 -20.44
C ASN A 102 43.36 -37.11 -21.03
N LEU A 103 42.89 -37.85 -22.04
CA LEU A 103 41.58 -37.59 -22.66
C LEU A 103 40.43 -37.87 -21.69
N GLU A 104 40.52 -38.94 -20.90
CA GLU A 104 39.55 -39.28 -19.87
C GLU A 104 39.47 -38.19 -18.79
N ALA A 105 40.62 -37.71 -18.30
CA ALA A 105 40.66 -36.62 -17.34
C ALA A 105 39.97 -35.36 -17.87
N PHE A 106 40.25 -34.98 -19.12
CA PHE A 106 39.61 -33.85 -19.79
C PHE A 106 38.09 -34.04 -19.95
N GLU A 107 37.64 -35.20 -20.40
CA GLU A 107 36.20 -35.48 -20.56
C GLU A 107 35.46 -35.49 -19.22
N LEU A 108 36.07 -36.04 -18.16
CA LEU A 108 35.51 -36.02 -16.81
C LEU A 108 35.40 -34.60 -16.25
N GLU A 109 36.43 -33.77 -16.43
CA GLU A 109 36.41 -32.38 -16.00
C GLU A 109 35.34 -31.58 -16.75
N LYS A 110 35.25 -31.74 -18.07
CA LYS A 110 34.21 -31.11 -18.89
C LYS A 110 32.81 -31.50 -18.41
N MET A 111 32.58 -32.78 -18.12
CA MET A 111 31.30 -33.27 -17.61
C MET A 111 30.97 -32.68 -16.23
N ARG A 112 31.96 -32.59 -15.34
CA ARG A 112 31.80 -31.94 -14.03
C ARG A 112 31.42 -30.46 -14.18
N ASN A 113 32.10 -29.74 -15.06
CA ASN A 113 31.83 -28.33 -15.32
C ASN A 113 30.43 -28.13 -15.92
N GLN A 114 30.01 -28.98 -16.86
CA GLN A 114 28.66 -28.94 -17.41
C GLN A 114 27.58 -29.22 -16.36
N HIS A 115 27.81 -30.19 -15.47
CA HIS A 115 26.90 -30.48 -14.37
C HIS A 115 26.80 -29.30 -13.40
N GLN A 116 27.93 -28.69 -13.02
CA GLN A 116 27.97 -27.51 -12.16
C GLN A 116 27.22 -26.32 -12.80
N MET A 117 27.44 -26.09 -14.10
CA MET A 117 26.73 -25.04 -14.84
C MET A 117 25.22 -25.29 -14.89
N ARG A 118 24.79 -26.54 -15.13
CA ARG A 118 23.37 -26.90 -15.07
C ARG A 118 22.78 -26.60 -13.69
N LEU A 119 23.46 -26.99 -12.61
CA LEU A 119 23.02 -26.71 -11.25
C LEU A 119 22.90 -25.20 -11.01
N SER A 120 23.90 -24.41 -11.41
CA SER A 120 23.86 -22.94 -11.27
C SER A 120 22.67 -22.34 -11.99
N ASN A 121 22.46 -22.70 -13.26
CA ASN A 121 21.36 -22.18 -14.07
C ASN A 121 19.99 -22.51 -13.47
N VAL A 122 19.85 -23.71 -12.90
CA VAL A 122 18.61 -24.17 -12.28
C VAL A 122 18.33 -23.40 -10.98
N VAL A 123 19.36 -23.16 -10.16
CA VAL A 123 19.28 -22.34 -8.95
C VAL A 123 18.96 -20.87 -9.28
N GLU A 124 19.61 -20.31 -10.30
CA GLU A 124 19.36 -18.92 -10.76
C GLU A 124 17.92 -18.74 -11.23
N LYS A 125 17.38 -19.68 -12.02
CA LYS A 125 15.98 -19.66 -12.43
C LYS A 125 15.03 -19.71 -11.24
N PHE A 126 15.33 -20.52 -10.23
CA PHE A 126 14.54 -20.61 -9.02
C PHE A 126 14.55 -19.29 -8.22
N LYS A 127 15.74 -18.68 -8.04
CA LYS A 127 15.89 -17.36 -7.41
C LYS A 127 15.15 -16.26 -8.18
N ALA A 128 15.19 -16.29 -9.51
CA ALA A 128 14.49 -15.33 -10.36
C ALA A 128 12.97 -15.43 -10.17
N LYS A 129 12.43 -16.66 -10.06
CA LYS A 129 11.02 -16.89 -9.73
C LYS A 129 10.66 -16.29 -8.36
N GLN A 130 11.42 -16.62 -7.31
CA GLN A 130 11.22 -16.07 -5.97
C GLN A 130 11.29 -14.53 -5.93
N THR A 131 12.20 -13.94 -6.70
CA THR A 131 12.34 -12.49 -6.82
C THR A 131 11.11 -11.86 -7.48
N SER A 132 10.60 -12.46 -8.56
CA SER A 132 9.39 -12.01 -9.23
C SER A 132 8.16 -12.08 -8.31
N GLU A 133 8.03 -13.16 -7.54
CA GLU A 133 6.94 -13.32 -6.57
C GLU A 133 6.99 -12.26 -5.46
N LEU A 134 8.18 -11.96 -4.92
CA LEU A 134 8.38 -10.90 -3.94
C LEU A 134 8.06 -9.52 -4.51
N GLN A 135 8.47 -9.26 -5.76
CA GLN A 135 8.12 -8.01 -6.45
C GLN A 135 6.60 -7.87 -6.67
N ALA A 136 5.92 -8.94 -7.03
CA ALA A 136 4.47 -8.96 -7.17
C ALA A 136 3.76 -8.68 -5.83
N LEU A 137 4.26 -9.24 -4.72
CA LEU A 137 3.77 -8.92 -3.38
C LEU A 137 3.97 -7.43 -3.05
N ARG A 138 5.18 -6.90 -3.24
CA ARG A 138 5.49 -5.48 -2.97
C ARG A 138 4.62 -4.54 -3.79
N LYS A 139 4.34 -4.86 -5.05
CA LYS A 139 3.41 -4.08 -5.90
C LYS A 139 2.00 -4.09 -5.30
N ARG A 140 1.48 -5.25 -4.88
CA ARG A 140 0.17 -5.33 -4.23
C ARG A 140 0.10 -4.51 -2.94
N VAL A 141 1.15 -4.58 -2.10
CA VAL A 141 1.26 -3.75 -0.89
C VAL A 141 1.22 -2.27 -1.26
N GLN A 142 2.00 -1.86 -2.26
CA GLN A 142 2.06 -0.47 -2.71
C GLN A 142 0.70 0.04 -3.22
N THR A 143 0.01 -0.74 -4.07
CA THR A 143 -1.35 -0.40 -4.51
C THR A 143 -2.32 -0.33 -3.33
N GLY A 144 -2.20 -1.22 -2.35
CA GLY A 144 -2.98 -1.17 -1.12
C GLY A 144 -2.75 0.10 -0.30
N ARG A 145 -1.49 0.58 -0.21
CA ARG A 145 -1.16 1.86 0.45
C ARG A 145 -1.82 3.05 -0.25
N GLU A 146 -1.74 3.07 -1.58
CA GLU A 146 -2.34 4.14 -2.40
C GLU A 146 -3.86 4.16 -2.24
N GLU A 147 -4.50 3.00 -2.23
CA GLU A 147 -5.94 2.89 -2.00
C GLU A 147 -6.34 3.39 -0.59
N GLN A 148 -5.59 3.05 0.45
CA GLN A 148 -5.88 3.57 1.81
C GLN A 148 -5.72 5.08 1.89
N LYS A 149 -4.70 5.65 1.25
CA LYS A 149 -4.53 7.12 1.18
C LYS A 149 -5.70 7.78 0.48
N LYS A 150 -6.14 7.21 -0.65
CA LYS A 150 -7.31 7.71 -1.38
C LYS A 150 -8.58 7.62 -0.55
N GLN A 151 -8.80 6.50 0.14
CA GLN A 151 -9.96 6.33 1.00
C GLN A 151 -9.95 7.30 2.19
N ARG A 152 -8.79 7.52 2.82
CA ARG A 152 -8.62 8.54 3.87
C ARG A 152 -8.98 9.93 3.35
N GLN A 153 -8.53 10.29 2.16
CA GLN A 153 -8.84 11.58 1.55
C GLN A 153 -10.35 11.74 1.33
N LEU A 154 -11.02 10.74 0.75
CA LEU A 154 -12.47 10.78 0.52
C LEU A 154 -13.27 10.88 1.82
N ASP A 155 -12.88 10.14 2.85
CA ASP A 155 -13.58 10.17 4.13
C ASP A 155 -13.31 11.48 4.91
N LEU A 156 -12.12 12.08 4.73
CA LEU A 156 -11.81 13.41 5.24
C LEU A 156 -12.67 14.49 4.57
N GLU A 157 -12.81 14.45 3.24
CA GLU A 157 -13.67 15.38 2.50
C GLU A 157 -15.12 15.29 2.97
N ARG A 158 -15.62 14.07 3.19
CA ARG A 158 -16.97 13.85 3.76
C ARG A 158 -17.10 14.42 5.17
N LEU A 159 -16.09 14.26 6.02
CA LEU A 159 -16.09 14.82 7.37
C LEU A 159 -16.18 16.36 7.34
N LEU A 160 -15.32 16.99 6.53
CA LEU A 160 -15.31 18.44 6.36
C LEU A 160 -16.61 18.97 5.77
N GLN A 161 -17.19 18.25 4.80
CA GLN A 161 -18.48 18.64 4.23
C GLN A 161 -19.61 18.58 5.26
N ARG A 162 -19.64 17.55 6.14
CA ARG A 162 -20.62 17.48 7.23
C ARG A 162 -20.49 18.68 8.16
N TYR A 163 -19.27 19.04 8.55
CA TYR A 163 -19.02 20.22 9.36
C TYR A 163 -19.48 21.51 8.69
N GLN A 164 -19.14 21.70 7.41
CA GLN A 164 -19.55 22.88 6.65
C GLN A 164 -21.08 23.01 6.57
N ASN A 165 -21.79 21.88 6.43
CA ASN A 165 -23.24 21.85 6.42
C ASN A 165 -23.83 22.25 7.77
N VAL A 166 -23.36 21.67 8.87
CA VAL A 166 -23.80 21.99 10.24
C VAL A 166 -23.55 23.47 10.56
N LYS A 167 -22.36 23.98 10.19
CA LYS A 167 -22.02 25.39 10.37
C LYS A 167 -22.95 26.32 9.59
N SER A 168 -23.17 26.03 8.30
CA SER A 168 -24.07 26.81 7.44
C SER A 168 -25.51 26.82 7.97
N GLU A 169 -25.98 25.68 8.46
CA GLU A 169 -27.30 25.55 9.06
C GLU A 169 -27.41 26.39 10.35
N LEU A 170 -26.43 26.30 11.24
CA LEU A 170 -26.39 27.10 12.47
C LEU A 170 -26.39 28.61 12.16
N GLU A 171 -25.59 29.05 11.19
CA GLU A 171 -25.55 30.44 10.76
C GLU A 171 -26.90 30.91 10.19
N SER A 172 -27.55 30.07 9.39
CA SER A 172 -28.90 30.33 8.85
C SER A 172 -29.94 30.46 9.97
N GLN A 173 -29.94 29.54 10.93
CA GLN A 173 -30.83 29.57 12.09
C GLN A 173 -30.64 30.86 12.92
N GLN A 174 -29.39 31.21 13.24
CA GLN A 174 -29.05 32.43 13.98
C GLN A 174 -29.47 33.71 13.23
N ASN A 175 -29.34 33.72 11.90
CA ASN A 175 -29.79 34.85 11.07
C ASN A 175 -31.32 34.99 11.09
N ILE A 176 -32.07 33.88 11.00
CA ILE A 176 -33.54 33.87 11.10
C ILE A 176 -33.98 34.38 12.48
N GLU A 177 -33.33 33.95 13.56
CA GLU A 177 -33.60 34.43 14.91
C GLU A 177 -33.38 35.94 15.04
N ARG A 178 -32.28 36.46 14.48
CA ARG A 178 -31.99 37.90 14.46
C ARG A 178 -33.09 38.67 13.74
N ILE A 179 -33.48 38.26 12.53
CA ILE A 179 -34.53 38.93 11.74
C ILE A 179 -35.87 38.90 12.49
N ARG A 180 -36.21 37.78 13.15
CA ARG A 180 -37.44 37.69 13.97
C ARG A 180 -37.39 38.64 15.16
N ALA A 181 -36.26 38.73 15.86
CA ALA A 181 -36.09 39.63 16.99
C ALA A 181 -36.19 41.11 16.56
N GLU A 182 -35.57 41.48 15.44
CA GLU A 182 -35.65 42.83 14.86
C GLU A 182 -37.09 43.20 14.48
N LYS A 183 -37.81 42.29 13.81
CA LYS A 183 -39.24 42.48 13.49
C LYS A 183 -40.07 42.66 14.75
N PHE A 184 -39.91 41.80 15.76
CA PHE A 184 -40.64 41.89 17.02
C PHE A 184 -40.38 43.22 17.75
N MET A 185 -39.11 43.66 17.79
CA MET A 185 -38.74 44.96 18.36
C MET A 185 -39.36 46.13 17.59
N SER A 186 -39.35 46.08 16.25
CA SER A 186 -39.96 47.11 15.39
C SER A 186 -41.48 47.23 15.63
N TYR A 187 -42.20 46.10 15.68
CA TYR A 187 -43.63 46.09 16.03
C TYR A 187 -43.90 46.67 17.42
N HIS A 188 -43.08 46.32 18.41
CA HIS A 188 -43.24 46.81 19.77
C HIS A 188 -42.92 48.31 19.91
N LEU A 189 -41.91 48.83 19.21
CA LEU A 189 -41.64 50.28 19.18
C LEU A 189 -42.77 51.06 18.50
N ASN A 190 -43.29 50.58 17.36
CA ASN A 190 -44.40 51.23 16.66
C ASN A 190 -45.72 51.20 17.47
N SER A 191 -45.92 50.19 18.33
CA SER A 191 -47.09 50.14 19.21
C SER A 191 -47.05 51.16 20.36
N LYS A 192 -45.85 51.59 20.79
CA LYS A 192 -45.67 52.60 21.86
C LYS A 192 -45.76 54.03 21.36
N THR A 193 -45.50 54.29 20.08
CA THR A 193 -45.63 55.64 19.49
C THR A 193 -47.09 56.04 19.27
N THR A 194 -48.01 55.07 19.11
CA THR A 194 -49.44 55.32 18.88
C THR A 194 -50.22 55.61 20.17
N SER A 195 -49.66 55.31 21.34
CA SER A 195 -50.28 55.57 22.65
C SER A 195 -49.87 56.89 23.32
N LEU A 196 -49.08 57.73 22.63
CA LEU A 196 -48.71 59.09 23.05
C LEU A 196 -49.24 60.13 22.06
N SER A 197 -50.54 60.13 21.82
CA SER A 197 -51.26 61.29 21.28
C SER A 197 -51.87 62.08 22.44
N PRO A 198 -51.44 63.34 22.70
CA PRO A 198 -52.05 64.14 23.76
C PRO A 198 -53.42 64.59 23.30
N THR A 199 -54.43 64.18 24.06
CA THR A 199 -55.74 64.85 24.13
C THR A 199 -55.55 66.34 24.41
N ALA A 200 -55.79 67.19 23.41
CA ALA A 200 -56.15 68.59 23.61
C ALA A 200 -57.57 68.78 23.07
N ASN A 201 -58.52 68.63 23.98
CA ASN A 201 -59.94 68.87 23.79
C ASN A 201 -60.23 70.36 24.08
N ARG A 202 -61.11 70.95 23.26
CA ARG A 202 -62.20 71.89 23.59
C ARG A 202 -62.23 73.26 22.90
N GLN A 203 -63.36 73.40 22.19
CA GLN A 203 -64.35 74.50 22.23
C GLN A 203 -64.04 75.75 21.39
N ASN A 204 -64.78 75.93 20.29
CA ASN A 204 -66.09 76.62 20.16
C ASN A 204 -65.92 78.15 20.03
N SER A 205 -66.23 78.76 18.88
CA SER A 205 -67.57 79.26 18.57
C SER A 205 -67.57 80.21 17.35
N SER A 206 -68.51 79.95 16.44
CA SER A 206 -69.39 80.91 15.74
C SER A 206 -68.89 82.24 15.14
N GLY A 207 -69.27 82.45 13.87
CA GLY A 207 -69.42 83.76 13.22
C GLY A 207 -69.33 83.61 11.69
N SER A 208 -70.34 83.10 11.00
CA SER A 208 -71.50 83.84 10.47
C SER A 208 -71.19 84.77 9.27
N ILE A 209 -71.65 84.31 8.09
CA ILE A 209 -72.35 85.04 7.01
C ILE A 209 -71.60 86.13 6.25
N GLY A 210 -71.62 85.99 4.92
CA GLY A 210 -71.74 87.15 4.02
C GLY A 210 -71.25 86.91 2.59
N ARG A 211 -72.22 86.58 1.71
CA ARG A 211 -72.32 86.78 0.25
C ARG A 211 -71.06 86.98 -0.58
#